data_AF-L7CBW1-F1
#
_entry.id   AF-L7CBW1-F1
#
_cell.length_a   1.000
_cell.length_b   1.000
_cell.length_c   1.000
_cell.angle_alpha   90.00
_cell.angle_beta   90.00
_cell.angle_gamma   90.00
#
_symmetry.space_group_name_H-M   'P 1'
#
loop_
_entity.id
_entity.type
_entity.pdbx_description
1 polymer ?
#
loop_
_entity_poly.entity_id
_entity_poly.type
_entity_poly.pdbx_seq_one_letter_code
_entity_poly.pdbx_strand_id
1 'polypeptide(L)'
;MMKSNEGTTEHGESPPATSASKETVATAYHEAGHAVMAMAVGRSIQKVTIAPGKLQFGGSRLGTCEIKKGRSKGSKDQLEDDVLVLLAGMVSESRFTGVYCPAGASQDLREVSARLCTRAASQRQHGTLLKRMLSKTEHILNDEANIEAIRAITKELLEKTTISGRAVKHHFEMAQRRHA
;
A
#
# COMPACT_ATOMS: atom_id res chain seq x y z
N MET A 1 46.95 25.50 48.84
CA MET A 1 46.44 25.40 47.45
C MET A 1 45.41 24.29 47.38
N MET A 2 44.26 24.35 46.70
CA MET A 2 43.40 25.39 46.13
C MET A 2 42.27 24.59 45.43
N LYS A 3 41.00 24.88 45.77
CA LYS A 3 39.74 24.84 44.96
C LYS A 3 39.42 23.53 44.18
N SER A 4 38.32 22.83 44.48
CA SER A 4 36.94 23.08 44.02
C SER A 4 36.83 23.24 42.49
N ASN A 5 36.13 22.33 41.79
CA ASN A 5 34.76 22.53 41.26
C ASN A 5 34.45 21.69 40.01
N GLU A 6 33.17 21.25 39.94
CA GLU A 6 32.30 21.04 38.75
C GLU A 6 32.79 20.11 37.61
N GLY A 7 32.06 19.07 37.17
CA GLY A 7 30.62 18.88 37.12
C GLY A 7 30.13 19.12 35.71
N THR A 8 29.89 18.05 34.94
CA THR A 8 28.81 18.01 33.93
C THR A 8 28.58 16.58 33.46
N THR A 9 27.47 16.02 33.94
CA THR A 9 26.69 14.98 33.29
C THR A 9 26.32 15.41 31.88
N GLU A 10 26.86 14.76 30.86
CA GLU A 10 26.30 14.82 29.51
C GLU A 10 25.36 13.63 29.32
N HIS A 11 24.16 13.76 29.88
CA HIS A 11 23.00 13.08 29.32
C HIS A 11 22.74 13.74 27.97
N GLY A 12 23.28 13.14 26.91
CA GLY A 12 22.88 13.41 25.54
C GLY A 12 21.43 12.98 25.36
N GLU A 13 20.50 13.86 25.74
CA GLU A 13 19.10 13.76 25.41
C GLU A 13 18.99 13.83 23.88
N SER A 14 18.79 12.65 23.28
CA SER A 14 18.57 12.54 21.84
C SER A 14 17.17 13.07 21.52
N PRO A 15 17.01 13.92 20.49
CA PRO A 15 15.76 14.63 20.24
C PRO A 15 14.62 13.66 19.84
N PRO A 16 13.36 13.95 20.20
CA PRO A 16 12.22 13.15 19.76
C PRO A 16 11.82 13.57 18.34
N ALA A 17 12.14 12.75 17.35
CA ALA A 17 11.49 12.76 16.04
C ALA A 17 11.70 11.40 15.36
N THR A 18 10.69 10.54 15.44
CA THR A 18 10.69 9.20 14.83
C THR A 18 10.72 9.35 13.31
N SER A 19 11.90 9.34 12.70
CA SER A 19 12.01 9.21 11.24
C SER A 19 11.63 7.78 10.87
N ALA A 20 10.55 7.62 10.10
CA ALA A 20 10.09 6.30 9.67
C ALA A 20 11.21 5.58 8.87
N SER A 21 11.41 4.29 9.12
CA SER A 21 12.39 3.50 8.36
C SER A 21 11.99 3.39 6.88
N LYS A 22 12.96 3.17 5.98
CA LYS A 22 12.67 2.95 4.56
C LYS A 22 11.67 1.81 4.34
N GLU A 23 11.74 0.75 5.15
CA GLU A 23 10.80 -0.38 5.11
C GLU A 23 9.38 0.02 5.53
N THR A 24 9.25 0.90 6.53
CA THR A 24 7.97 1.44 6.97
C THR A 24 7.35 2.32 5.88
N VAL A 25 8.16 3.15 5.22
CA VAL A 25 7.72 3.97 4.08
C VAL A 25 7.31 3.08 2.89
N ALA A 26 8.09 2.05 2.55
CA ALA A 26 7.74 1.10 1.51
C ALA A 26 6.41 0.39 1.80
N THR A 27 6.21 -0.06 3.05
CA THR A 27 4.93 -0.64 3.50
C THR A 27 3.78 0.36 3.38
N ALA A 28 3.99 1.62 3.74
CA ALA A 28 2.97 2.66 3.60
C ALA A 28 2.60 2.96 2.13
N TYR A 29 3.56 2.90 1.21
CA TYR A 29 3.28 2.97 -0.23
C TYR A 29 2.52 1.73 -0.71
N HIS A 30 2.89 0.54 -0.25
CA HIS A 30 2.23 -0.72 -0.58
C HIS A 30 0.75 -0.71 -0.20
N GLU A 31 0.45 -0.40 1.07
CA GLU A 31 -0.93 -0.35 1.56
C GLU A 31 -1.76 0.77 0.91
N ALA A 32 -1.13 1.92 0.62
CA ALA A 32 -1.77 3.01 -0.11
C ALA A 32 -2.13 2.61 -1.55
N GLY A 33 -1.28 1.81 -2.21
CA GLY A 33 -1.52 1.28 -3.56
C GLY A 33 -2.79 0.45 -3.63
N HIS A 34 -2.94 -0.51 -2.73
CA HIS A 34 -4.17 -1.30 -2.61
C HIS A 34 -5.40 -0.41 -2.39
N ALA A 35 -5.29 0.55 -1.47
CA ALA A 35 -6.39 1.42 -1.09
C ALA A 35 -6.87 2.29 -2.28
N VAL A 36 -5.94 2.91 -3.01
CA VAL A 36 -6.26 3.75 -4.17
C VAL A 36 -6.84 2.93 -5.30
N MET A 37 -6.24 1.77 -5.64
CA MET A 37 -6.78 0.91 -6.68
C MET A 37 -8.18 0.41 -6.33
N ALA A 38 -8.41 0.00 -5.07
CA ALA A 38 -9.72 -0.44 -4.62
C ALA A 38 -10.78 0.67 -4.79
N MET A 39 -10.46 1.91 -4.44
CA MET A 39 -11.35 3.06 -4.67
C MET A 39 -11.62 3.29 -6.16
N ALA A 40 -10.59 3.22 -7.01
CA ALA A 40 -10.69 3.41 -8.46
C ALA A 40 -11.62 2.36 -9.12
N VAL A 41 -11.55 1.10 -8.69
CA VAL A 41 -12.44 0.02 -9.17
C VAL A 41 -13.79 -0.04 -8.45
N GLY A 42 -14.13 0.97 -7.63
CA GLY A 42 -15.43 1.09 -6.98
C GLY A 42 -15.64 0.16 -5.78
N ARG A 43 -14.58 -0.24 -5.10
CA ARG A 43 -14.62 -0.93 -3.81
C ARG A 43 -14.44 0.09 -2.67
N SER A 44 -15.06 -0.18 -1.53
CA SER A 44 -14.98 0.71 -0.36
C SER A 44 -14.00 0.16 0.66
N ILE A 45 -13.15 1.02 1.22
CA ILE A 45 -12.21 0.65 2.26
C ILE A 45 -12.88 0.65 3.64
N GLN A 46 -12.53 -0.31 4.49
CA GLN A 46 -12.86 -0.35 5.90
C GLN A 46 -11.79 0.39 6.71
N LYS A 47 -10.53 -0.02 6.55
CA LYS A 47 -9.37 0.48 7.30
C LYS A 47 -8.09 0.16 6.53
N VAL A 48 -7.07 0.99 6.66
CA VAL A 48 -5.71 0.72 6.18
C VAL A 48 -4.74 0.91 7.33
N THR A 49 -3.78 0.01 7.49
CA THR A 49 -2.78 0.07 8.56
C THR A 49 -1.42 -0.39 8.07
N ILE A 50 -0.36 0.24 8.57
CA ILE A 50 1.04 -0.21 8.44
C ILE A 50 1.55 -0.84 9.74
N ALA A 51 0.66 -1.09 10.70
CA ALA A 51 1.01 -1.83 11.90
C ALA A 51 1.16 -3.31 11.55
N PRO A 52 2.21 -3.98 12.07
CA PRO A 52 2.36 -5.39 11.84
C PRO A 52 1.23 -6.18 12.50
N GLY A 53 0.70 -7.18 11.80
CA GLY A 53 -0.32 -8.10 12.31
C GLY A 53 0.22 -9.51 12.46
N LYS A 54 -0.47 -10.35 13.25
CA LYS A 54 -0.14 -11.79 13.36
C LYS A 54 -0.91 -12.60 12.30
N LEU A 55 -0.21 -13.51 11.64
CA LEU A 55 -0.82 -14.52 10.77
C LEU A 55 -1.32 -15.70 11.62
N GLN A 56 -2.42 -16.34 11.20
CA GLN A 56 -3.06 -17.43 11.95
C GLN A 56 -2.16 -18.66 12.17
N PHE A 57 -1.19 -18.89 11.28
CA PHE A 57 -0.29 -20.05 11.33
C PHE A 57 1.15 -19.67 11.75
N GLY A 58 1.31 -18.55 12.46
CA GLY A 58 2.62 -17.98 12.79
C GLY A 58 3.13 -17.05 11.68
N GLY A 59 4.04 -16.14 12.06
CA GLY A 59 4.54 -15.07 11.20
C GLY A 59 3.85 -13.71 11.41
N SER A 60 4.47 -12.66 10.89
CA SER A 60 3.93 -11.29 10.89
C SER A 60 3.58 -10.84 9.46
N ARG A 61 2.46 -10.13 9.31
CA ARG A 61 2.21 -9.27 8.14
C ARG A 61 2.68 -7.85 8.48
N LEU A 62 3.19 -7.09 7.52
CA LEU A 62 3.71 -5.74 7.77
C LEU A 62 2.62 -4.67 7.82
N GLY A 63 1.57 -4.82 6.99
CA GLY A 63 0.43 -3.91 6.92
C GLY A 63 -0.82 -4.63 6.46
N THR A 64 -1.93 -3.90 6.35
CA THR A 64 -3.19 -4.41 5.78
C THR A 64 -4.10 -3.31 5.27
N CYS A 65 -4.60 -3.50 4.06
CA CYS A 65 -5.74 -2.80 3.48
C CYS A 65 -7.01 -3.65 3.57
N GLU A 66 -7.87 -3.37 4.55
CA GLU A 66 -9.14 -4.07 4.75
C GLU A 66 -10.23 -3.44 3.86
N ILE A 67 -10.76 -4.22 2.91
CA ILE A 67 -11.82 -3.78 2.00
C ILE A 67 -13.19 -4.23 2.54
N LYS A 68 -14.20 -3.35 2.52
CA LYS A 68 -15.57 -3.68 2.92
C LYS A 68 -16.18 -4.72 1.99
N LYS A 69 -17.15 -5.46 2.54
CA LYS A 69 -18.08 -6.26 1.73
C LYS A 69 -18.92 -5.32 0.87
N GLY A 70 -19.21 -5.74 -0.36
CA GLY A 70 -19.98 -4.96 -1.33
C GLY A 70 -19.13 -3.97 -2.15
N ARG A 71 -19.78 -3.28 -3.08
CA ARG A 71 -19.15 -2.34 -4.02
C ARG A 71 -19.97 -1.07 -4.08
N SER A 72 -19.32 0.08 -4.27
CA SER A 72 -20.00 1.36 -4.50
C SER A 72 -20.42 1.53 -5.96
N LYS A 73 -19.79 0.79 -6.88
CA LYS A 73 -20.13 0.75 -8.31
C LYS A 73 -20.14 -0.70 -8.81
N GLY A 74 -20.96 -0.97 -9.81
CA GLY A 74 -20.96 -2.26 -10.50
C GLY A 74 -19.61 -2.55 -11.15
N SER A 75 -19.23 -3.82 -11.21
CA SER A 75 -18.01 -4.27 -11.89
C SER A 75 -18.37 -4.98 -13.18
N LYS A 76 -17.65 -4.65 -14.26
CA LYS A 76 -17.74 -5.37 -15.53
C LYS A 76 -16.98 -6.70 -15.47
N ASP A 77 -15.87 -6.73 -14.72
CA ASP A 77 -15.06 -7.92 -14.50
C ASP A 77 -14.48 -7.92 -13.07
N GLN A 78 -15.15 -8.63 -12.16
CA GLN A 78 -14.79 -8.64 -10.74
C GLN A 78 -13.41 -9.27 -10.49
N LEU A 79 -13.04 -10.28 -11.29
CA LEU A 79 -11.76 -10.94 -11.13
C LEU A 79 -10.63 -10.04 -11.61
N GLU A 80 -10.84 -9.31 -12.70
CA GLU A 80 -9.88 -8.28 -13.13
C GLU A 80 -9.68 -7.24 -12.03
N ASP A 81 -10.76 -6.67 -11.50
CA ASP A 81 -10.67 -5.67 -10.42
C ASP A 81 -9.90 -6.19 -9.20
N ASP A 82 -10.16 -7.43 -8.79
CA ASP A 82 -9.46 -8.06 -7.67
C ASP A 82 -7.96 -8.22 -7.96
N VAL A 83 -7.60 -8.65 -9.17
CA VAL A 83 -6.20 -8.79 -9.59
C VAL A 83 -5.50 -7.44 -9.64
N LEU A 84 -6.15 -6.40 -10.15
CA LEU A 84 -5.60 -5.05 -10.18
C LEU A 84 -5.32 -4.55 -8.75
N VAL A 85 -6.26 -4.76 -7.82
CA VAL A 85 -6.08 -4.39 -6.41
C VAL A 85 -4.90 -5.13 -5.81
N LEU A 86 -4.76 -6.43 -6.02
CA LEU A 86 -3.65 -7.22 -5.47
C LEU A 86 -2.29 -6.78 -6.03
N LEU A 87 -2.20 -6.46 -7.32
CA LEU A 87 -0.94 -5.99 -7.93
C LEU A 87 -0.57 -4.57 -7.49
N ALA A 88 -1.55 -3.75 -7.10
CA ALA A 88 -1.36 -2.34 -6.81
C ALA A 88 -0.38 -2.05 -5.66
N GLY A 89 -0.29 -2.94 -4.66
CA GLY A 89 0.64 -2.79 -3.55
C GLY A 89 2.10 -2.77 -4.02
N MET A 90 2.52 -3.84 -4.69
CA MET A 90 3.86 -3.97 -5.27
C MET A 90 4.18 -2.84 -6.27
N VAL A 91 3.19 -2.43 -7.09
CA VAL A 91 3.35 -1.37 -8.09
C VAL A 91 3.47 0.02 -7.46
N SER A 92 2.81 0.27 -6.34
CA SER A 92 2.94 1.51 -5.59
C SER A 92 4.26 1.56 -4.82
N GLU A 93 4.63 0.46 -4.17
CA GLU A 93 5.90 0.31 -3.44
C GLU A 93 7.11 0.58 -4.35
N SER A 94 7.11 0.04 -5.57
CA SER A 94 8.23 0.22 -6.50
C SER A 94 8.46 1.65 -6.96
N ARG A 95 7.44 2.53 -6.86
CA ARG A 95 7.63 3.96 -7.14
C ARG A 95 8.53 4.63 -6.11
N PHE A 96 8.53 4.11 -4.88
CA PHE A 96 9.40 4.59 -3.81
C PHE A 96 10.74 3.85 -3.79
N THR A 97 10.73 2.52 -3.94
CA THR A 97 11.95 1.70 -3.83
C THR A 97 12.75 1.61 -5.13
N GLY A 98 12.15 1.96 -6.27
CA GLY A 98 12.73 1.86 -7.61
C GLY A 98 12.68 0.46 -8.23
N VAL A 99 12.23 -0.56 -7.48
CA VAL A 99 12.20 -1.95 -7.93
C VAL A 99 10.96 -2.67 -7.41
N TYR A 100 10.47 -3.66 -8.18
CA TYR A 100 9.46 -4.57 -7.66
C TYR A 100 10.04 -5.46 -6.55
N CYS A 101 9.24 -5.67 -5.51
CA CYS A 101 9.57 -6.56 -4.40
C CYS A 101 8.61 -7.77 -4.37
N PRO A 102 8.83 -8.82 -5.20
CA PRO A 102 7.99 -10.01 -5.20
C PRO A 102 7.95 -10.75 -3.86
N ALA A 103 9.02 -10.65 -3.06
CA ALA A 103 9.07 -11.26 -1.74
C ALA A 103 8.08 -10.57 -0.77
N GLY A 104 8.05 -9.24 -0.78
CA GLY A 104 7.11 -8.43 0.02
C GLY A 104 5.65 -8.62 -0.43
N ALA A 105 5.42 -8.79 -1.73
CA ALA A 105 4.10 -9.03 -2.32
C ALA A 105 3.77 -10.52 -2.50
N SER A 106 4.47 -11.44 -1.81
CA SER A 106 4.37 -12.88 -2.09
C SER A 106 2.97 -13.46 -1.87
N GLN A 107 2.24 -12.93 -0.88
CA GLN A 107 0.84 -13.31 -0.64
C GLN A 107 -0.07 -12.81 -1.76
N ASP A 108 0.06 -11.53 -2.16
CA ASP A 108 -0.74 -10.96 -3.24
C ASP A 108 -0.49 -11.68 -4.56
N LEU A 109 0.76 -11.96 -4.89
CA LEU A 109 1.13 -12.66 -6.12
C LEU A 109 0.62 -14.11 -6.14
N ARG A 110 0.57 -14.79 -4.99
CA ARG A 110 -0.06 -16.11 -4.87
C ARG A 110 -1.55 -16.02 -5.17
N GLU A 111 -2.22 -15.01 -4.62
CA GLU A 111 -3.64 -14.75 -4.84
C GLU A 111 -3.97 -14.33 -6.28
N VAL A 112 -3.10 -13.53 -6.90
CA VAL A 112 -3.17 -13.19 -8.32
C VAL A 112 -3.06 -14.45 -9.16
N SER A 113 -2.06 -15.29 -8.90
CA SER A 113 -1.86 -16.54 -9.63
C SER A 113 -3.09 -17.45 -9.54
N ALA A 114 -3.64 -17.63 -8.33
CA ALA A 114 -4.85 -18.43 -8.13
C ALA A 114 -6.04 -17.91 -8.94
N ARG A 115 -6.25 -16.58 -8.95
CA ARG A 115 -7.34 -15.96 -9.73
C ARG A 115 -7.11 -16.10 -11.24
N LEU A 116 -5.90 -15.80 -11.73
CA LEU A 116 -5.59 -15.86 -13.15
C LEU A 116 -5.64 -17.28 -13.72
N CYS A 117 -5.33 -18.30 -12.92
CA CYS A 117 -5.46 -19.71 -13.30
C CYS A 117 -6.90 -20.08 -13.70
N THR A 118 -7.93 -19.40 -13.17
CA THR A 118 -9.32 -19.67 -13.57
C THR A 118 -9.63 -19.26 -15.01
N ARG A 119 -8.76 -18.45 -15.65
CA ARG A 119 -8.92 -17.92 -17.02
C ARG A 119 -7.83 -18.34 -17.98
N ALA A 120 -6.73 -18.89 -17.48
CA ALA A 120 -5.60 -19.32 -18.29
C ALA A 120 -5.57 -20.85 -18.39
N ALA A 121 -5.63 -21.38 -19.61
CA ALA A 121 -5.56 -22.83 -19.86
C ALA A 121 -4.11 -23.34 -19.92
N SER A 122 -3.11 -22.46 -19.88
CA SER A 122 -1.68 -22.81 -19.94
C SER A 122 -0.80 -21.81 -19.20
N GLN A 123 0.41 -22.24 -18.82
CA GLN A 123 1.41 -21.37 -18.19
C GLN A 123 1.79 -20.16 -19.06
N ARG A 124 1.85 -20.34 -20.39
CA ARG A 124 2.11 -19.24 -21.31
C ARG A 124 1.00 -18.19 -21.26
N GLN A 125 -0.27 -18.63 -21.31
CA GLN A 125 -1.41 -17.72 -21.21
C GLN A 125 -1.46 -17.03 -19.85
N HIS A 126 -1.14 -17.75 -18.77
CA HIS A 126 -1.03 -17.17 -17.43
C HIS A 126 0.00 -16.05 -17.39
N GLY A 127 1.22 -16.29 -17.92
CA GLY A 127 2.26 -15.27 -18.00
C GLY A 127 1.88 -14.05 -18.85
N THR A 128 1.25 -14.26 -20.01
CA THR A 128 0.74 -13.16 -20.85
C THR A 128 -0.34 -12.35 -20.14
N LEU A 129 -1.28 -13.03 -19.46
CA LEU A 129 -2.36 -12.38 -18.73
C LEU A 129 -1.81 -11.57 -17.54
N LEU A 130 -0.89 -12.13 -16.76
CA LEU A 130 -0.24 -11.44 -15.65
C LEU A 130 0.47 -10.16 -16.13
N LYS A 131 1.25 -10.25 -17.21
CA LYS A 131 1.92 -9.07 -17.79
C LYS A 131 0.92 -7.98 -18.18
N ARG A 132 -0.20 -8.36 -18.82
CA ARG A 132 -1.26 -7.43 -19.20
C ARG A 132 -1.90 -6.76 -17.97
N MET A 133 -2.19 -7.53 -16.92
CA MET A 133 -2.75 -7.01 -15.68
C MET A 133 -1.79 -6.07 -14.96
N LEU A 134 -0.50 -6.41 -14.96
CA LEU A 134 0.55 -5.56 -14.37
C LEU A 134 0.66 -4.24 -15.13
N SER A 135 0.77 -4.25 -16.46
CA SER A 135 0.81 -3.02 -17.27
C SER A 135 -0.44 -2.16 -17.09
N LYS A 136 -1.62 -2.80 -16.94
CA LYS A 136 -2.87 -2.07 -16.65
C LYS A 136 -2.85 -1.44 -15.26
N THR A 137 -2.34 -2.14 -14.26
CA THR A 137 -2.17 -1.64 -12.89
C THR A 137 -1.23 -0.43 -12.87
N GLU A 138 -0.07 -0.55 -13.52
CA GLU A 138 0.90 0.55 -13.69
C GLU A 138 0.27 1.77 -14.34
N HIS A 139 -0.44 1.58 -15.45
CA HIS A 139 -1.10 2.64 -16.19
C HIS A 139 -2.12 3.39 -15.34
N ILE A 140 -3.04 2.68 -14.67
CA ILE A 140 -4.05 3.30 -13.80
C ILE A 140 -3.37 4.08 -12.67
N LEU A 141 -2.37 3.50 -12.00
CA LEU A 141 -1.70 4.17 -10.88
C LEU A 141 -0.73 5.30 -11.32
N ASN A 142 -0.39 5.40 -12.60
CA ASN A 142 0.46 6.47 -13.15
C ASN A 142 -0.31 7.75 -13.45
N ASP A 143 -1.63 7.73 -13.33
CA ASP A 143 -2.45 8.93 -13.38
C ASP A 143 -2.10 9.90 -12.24
N GLU A 144 -2.00 11.20 -12.54
CA GLU A 144 -1.60 12.25 -11.59
C GLU A 144 -2.47 12.26 -10.33
N ALA A 145 -3.79 12.08 -10.48
CA ALA A 145 -4.70 12.05 -9.34
C ALA A 145 -4.46 10.82 -8.45
N ASN A 146 -4.14 9.67 -9.04
CA ASN A 146 -3.83 8.46 -8.29
C ASN A 146 -2.46 8.56 -7.60
N ILE A 147 -1.46 9.16 -8.25
CA ILE A 147 -0.15 9.43 -7.63
C ILE A 147 -0.32 10.34 -6.42
N GLU A 148 -1.09 11.43 -6.55
CA GLU A 148 -1.35 12.34 -5.45
C GLU A 148 -2.11 11.65 -4.30
N ALA A 149 -3.15 10.86 -4.62
CA ALA A 149 -3.89 10.11 -3.61
C ALA A 149 -3.01 9.12 -2.84
N ILE A 150 -2.14 8.38 -3.53
CA ILE A 150 -1.17 7.47 -2.91
C ILE A 150 -0.28 8.25 -1.92
N ARG A 151 0.33 9.36 -2.38
CA ARG A 151 1.23 10.17 -1.53
C ARG A 151 0.51 10.71 -0.29
N ALA A 152 -0.72 11.20 -0.44
CA ALA A 152 -1.51 11.74 0.66
C ALA A 152 -1.86 10.66 1.70
N ILE A 153 -2.28 9.48 1.23
CA ILE A 153 -2.60 8.33 2.09
C ILE A 153 -1.34 7.82 2.80
N THR A 154 -0.23 7.66 2.07
CA THR A 154 1.07 7.27 2.64
C THR A 154 1.51 8.23 3.73
N LYS A 155 1.41 9.55 3.50
CA LYS A 155 1.74 10.54 4.52
C LYS A 155 0.91 10.35 5.79
N GLU A 156 -0.41 10.22 5.67
CA GLU A 156 -1.27 10.05 6.85
C GLU A 156 -1.02 8.69 7.55
N LEU A 157 -0.70 7.63 6.81
CA LEU A 157 -0.31 6.33 7.38
C LEU A 157 0.99 6.44 8.18
N LEU A 158 1.97 7.21 7.71
CA LEU A 158 3.22 7.42 8.44
C LEU A 158 3.00 8.24 9.73
N GLU A 159 2.05 9.18 9.71
CA GLU A 159 1.69 9.99 10.88
C GLU A 159 0.86 9.21 11.91
N LYS A 160 -0.09 8.37 11.46
CA LYS A 160 -1.12 7.77 12.34
C LYS A 160 -1.03 6.25 12.46
N THR A 161 -0.16 5.60 11.69
CA THR A 161 -0.04 4.14 11.53
C THR A 161 -1.28 3.47 10.93
N THR A 162 -2.48 3.93 11.24
CA THR A 162 -3.77 3.40 10.81
C THR A 162 -4.70 4.53 10.43
N ILE A 163 -5.38 4.39 9.30
CA ILE A 163 -6.40 5.33 8.84
C ILE A 163 -7.71 4.60 8.53
N SER A 164 -8.82 5.32 8.71
CA SER A 164 -10.15 4.80 8.40
C SER A 164 -10.42 4.82 6.89
N GLY A 165 -11.35 3.99 6.42
CA GLY A 165 -11.81 4.06 5.03
C GLY A 165 -12.41 5.41 4.62
N ARG A 166 -12.93 6.21 5.57
CA ARG A 166 -13.39 7.59 5.29
C ARG A 166 -12.23 8.52 4.96
N ALA A 167 -11.11 8.39 5.67
CA ALA A 167 -9.90 9.17 5.41
C ALA A 167 -9.32 8.82 4.03
N VAL A 168 -9.25 7.52 3.71
CA VAL A 168 -8.86 7.06 2.35
C VAL A 168 -9.76 7.66 1.28
N LYS A 169 -11.08 7.55 1.44
CA LYS A 169 -12.04 8.09 0.49
C LYS A 169 -11.87 9.60 0.31
N HIS A 170 -11.67 10.33 1.41
CA HIS A 170 -11.46 11.77 1.38
C HIS A 170 -10.22 12.15 0.55
N HIS A 171 -9.06 11.54 0.82
CA HIS A 171 -7.83 11.81 0.05
C HIS A 171 -7.99 11.47 -1.42
N PHE A 172 -8.60 10.32 -1.72
CA PHE A 172 -8.87 9.90 -3.09
C PHE A 172 -9.75 10.91 -3.82
N GLU A 173 -10.91 11.27 -3.27
CA GLU A 173 -11.83 12.23 -3.89
C GLU A 173 -11.27 13.66 -3.96
N MET A 174 -10.40 14.06 -3.03
CA MET A 174 -9.69 15.33 -3.11
C MET A 174 -8.71 15.37 -4.27
N ALA A 175 -7.89 14.32 -4.43
CA ALA A 175 -6.95 14.23 -5.54
C ALA A 175 -7.69 14.20 -6.89
N GLN A 176 -8.74 13.38 -7.01
CA GLN A 176 -9.56 13.33 -8.23
C GLN A 176 -10.16 14.70 -8.59
N ARG A 177 -10.57 15.52 -7.62
CA ARG A 177 -11.10 16.87 -7.89
C ARG A 177 -10.05 17.89 -8.30
N ARG A 178 -8.78 17.69 -7.95
CA ARG A 178 -7.68 18.63 -8.30
C ARG A 178 -7.18 18.44 -9.73
N HIS A 179 -7.41 17.25 -10.30
CA HIS A 179 -6.92 16.85 -11.62
C HIS A 179 -8.07 16.54 -12.61
N ALA A 180 -9.32 16.90 -12.26
CA ALA A 180 -10.48 16.82 -13.14
C ALA A 180 -10.66 18.12 -13.93
#